data_AF-A0A1G6G0L1-F1
#
_entry.id   AF-A0A1G6G0L1-F1
#
_cell.length_a   1.000
_cell.length_b   1.000
_cell.length_c   1.000
_cell.angle_alpha   90.00
_cell.angle_beta   90.00
_cell.angle_gamma   90.00
#
_symmetry.space_group_name_H-M   'P 1'
#
loop_
_entity.id
_entity.type
_entity.pdbx_description
1 polymer ?
#
loop_
_entity_poly.entity_id
_entity_poly.type
_entity_poly.pdbx_seq_one_letter_code
_entity_poly.pdbx_strand_id
1 'polypeptide(L)'
;MKSIYKYTDARLLLLFWLFLPLLALISCQNDDDSIPVIHYIRVTDPTRADSTFTDVSPGTMIVVVGEHLGGTQKIFINDQEVSFNRNYVTSTNIILTVPNELELTGQNPELKGEIRLETDHGIATYNMHVLSPAPYITRISATYPIKPGDQMTVIGGNFYEVQAVYLSTEQPAKDGTRPVDVQEITNYEVNNKYSQITLTAPANLLEEGYLVVECYTSSAVTEFKKNGPRPVVTAVSSTMPVVGSTVTITGQNFIKISRVNINGEFDIPVEDITTSNTFDEISFVLPQAPTQSGHISVTAIGGTVESAEIFYPLENVILNYDGIGSHVWGDCSFVVADGSSAPYVSNGTCLGITGTVSAYNYWWKQSYSNAQWVGTSIIPGNTPISDLKLQFECFVKEVFTGPVFQIAMCENFDAALNGYVPVSSFTGETETGKWMQCSVSLSSVVADATYQEFLNRNSAHIGVYATNPGGSEATIEVYFDNFRIVKK
;
A
#
# COMPACT_ATOMS: atom_id res chain seq x y z
N MET A 1 -95.15 -92.74 30.31
CA MET A 1 -94.65 -93.87 31.12
C MET A 1 -93.17 -93.60 31.35
N LYS A 2 -92.72 -93.43 32.62
CA LYS A 2 -91.33 -93.48 33.17
C LYS A 2 -90.21 -92.80 32.35
N SER A 3 -89.23 -92.05 32.85
CA SER A 3 -88.65 -91.70 34.16
C SER A 3 -87.35 -90.97 33.74
N ILE A 4 -87.01 -89.75 34.20
CA ILE A 4 -86.09 -89.48 35.32
C ILE A 4 -84.86 -90.44 35.31
N TYR A 5 -83.58 -90.05 35.26
CA TYR A 5 -82.80 -89.07 36.04
C TYR A 5 -81.46 -88.72 35.32
N LYS A 6 -80.97 -87.49 35.55
CA LYS A 6 -79.56 -87.02 35.75
C LYS A 6 -78.38 -87.81 35.14
N TYR A 7 -77.50 -87.11 34.43
CA TYR A 7 -76.25 -86.50 34.95
C TYR A 7 -75.40 -85.94 33.78
N THR A 8 -74.92 -84.71 33.99
CA THR A 8 -73.63 -84.14 33.56
C THR A 8 -72.81 -84.87 32.48
N ASP A 9 -72.49 -84.19 31.38
CA ASP A 9 -71.08 -83.99 31.01
C ASP A 9 -70.88 -83.03 29.83
N ALA A 10 -70.09 -81.99 30.10
CA ALA A 10 -69.00 -81.49 29.27
C ALA A 10 -69.14 -81.45 27.73
N ARG A 11 -70.30 -81.04 27.19
CA ARG A 11 -70.48 -80.74 25.76
C ARG A 11 -71.43 -79.55 25.54
N LEU A 12 -71.03 -78.35 25.93
CA LEU A 12 -71.61 -77.10 25.37
C LEU A 12 -70.84 -75.82 25.80
N LEU A 13 -69.53 -75.95 26.11
CA LEU A 13 -68.67 -74.88 26.63
C LEU A 13 -67.56 -74.47 25.64
N LEU A 14 -67.78 -74.72 24.35
CA LEU A 14 -66.87 -74.37 23.25
C LEU A 14 -67.52 -73.42 22.22
N LEU A 15 -68.65 -72.79 22.58
CA LEU A 15 -69.51 -72.06 21.64
C LEU A 15 -70.02 -70.70 22.13
N PHE A 16 -69.46 -70.09 23.19
CA PHE A 16 -70.01 -68.81 23.69
C PHE A 16 -69.04 -67.79 24.29
N TRP A 17 -67.71 -67.89 24.09
CA TRP A 17 -66.76 -66.92 24.65
C TRP A 17 -65.70 -66.44 23.63
N LEU A 18 -66.14 -65.98 22.45
CA LEU A 18 -65.31 -65.13 21.59
C LEU A 18 -66.15 -64.16 20.72
N PHE A 19 -67.17 -63.54 21.33
CA PHE A 19 -67.65 -62.20 20.98
C PHE A 19 -66.99 -61.28 22.01
N LEU A 20 -66.26 -60.21 21.78
CA LEU A 20 -66.18 -59.14 20.76
C LEU A 20 -64.91 -58.32 21.18
N PRO A 21 -64.10 -57.65 20.34
CA PRO A 21 -64.44 -57.03 19.07
C PRO A 21 -63.39 -57.22 17.94
N LEU A 22 -63.81 -57.77 16.81
CA LEU A 22 -63.10 -57.59 15.54
C LEU A 22 -63.75 -56.40 14.81
N LEU A 23 -63.39 -55.20 15.25
CA LEU A 23 -63.53 -53.94 14.50
C LEU A 23 -62.22 -53.62 13.75
N ALA A 24 -61.55 -54.65 13.24
CA ALA A 24 -60.63 -54.53 12.12
C ALA A 24 -61.43 -55.07 10.93
N LEU A 25 -61.83 -54.29 9.94
CA LEU A 25 -60.96 -53.63 8.99
C LEU A 25 -61.79 -52.58 8.20
N ILE A 26 -61.76 -51.31 8.58
CA ILE A 26 -61.88 -50.18 7.63
C ILE A 26 -61.05 -49.02 8.18
N SER A 27 -59.82 -48.93 7.73
CA SER A 27 -59.14 -47.67 7.46
C SER A 27 -57.91 -47.97 6.59
N CYS A 28 -58.14 -48.19 5.30
CA CYS A 28 -57.31 -47.47 4.35
C CYS A 28 -57.88 -46.05 4.37
N GLN A 29 -57.25 -45.15 5.12
CA GLN A 29 -57.36 -43.74 4.80
C GLN A 29 -56.51 -43.50 3.57
N ASN A 30 -57.12 -42.83 2.60
CA ASN A 30 -56.61 -42.58 1.27
C ASN A 30 -55.19 -42.01 1.30
N ASP A 31 -54.41 -42.38 0.29
CA ASP A 31 -53.21 -41.65 -0.11
C ASP A 31 -53.60 -40.17 -0.27
N ASP A 32 -53.10 -39.35 0.65
CA ASP A 32 -53.35 -37.92 0.67
C ASP A 32 -52.56 -37.28 -0.48
N ASP A 33 -53.29 -36.80 -1.50
CA ASP A 33 -52.87 -35.82 -2.52
C ASP A 33 -52.53 -34.46 -1.87
N SER A 34 -51.72 -34.47 -0.81
CA SER A 34 -51.48 -33.29 0.01
C SER A 34 -50.36 -32.44 -0.58
N ILE A 35 -50.69 -31.17 -0.82
CA ILE A 35 -49.76 -30.16 -1.36
C ILE A 35 -48.64 -29.92 -0.33
N PRO A 36 -47.35 -29.91 -0.76
CA PRO A 36 -46.25 -29.61 0.13
C PRO A 36 -46.34 -28.18 0.67
N VAL A 37 -45.96 -27.97 1.93
CA VAL A 37 -45.93 -26.65 2.58
C VAL A 37 -44.58 -26.47 3.28
N ILE A 38 -43.95 -25.31 3.09
CA ILE A 38 -42.76 -24.90 3.86
C ILE A 38 -43.21 -23.86 4.88
N HIS A 39 -42.94 -24.10 6.17
CA HIS A 39 -43.26 -23.16 7.23
C HIS A 39 -42.09 -22.22 7.53
N TYR A 40 -40.87 -22.75 7.63
CA TYR A 40 -39.67 -21.98 7.88
C TYR A 40 -38.39 -22.78 7.57
N ILE A 41 -37.27 -22.06 7.54
CA ILE A 41 -35.92 -22.63 7.42
C ILE A 41 -35.16 -22.35 8.72
N ARG A 42 -34.39 -23.34 9.17
CA ARG A 42 -33.44 -23.20 10.29
C ARG A 42 -32.06 -23.74 9.94
N VAL A 43 -31.05 -23.37 10.73
CA VAL A 43 -29.72 -24.02 10.68
C VAL A 43 -29.70 -25.29 11.55
N THR A 44 -28.70 -26.13 11.35
CA THR A 44 -28.55 -27.42 12.08
C THR A 44 -27.98 -27.28 13.49
N ASP A 45 -27.51 -26.09 13.88
CA ASP A 45 -27.02 -25.82 15.24
C ASP A 45 -28.16 -25.96 16.26
N PRO A 46 -28.10 -26.92 17.20
CA PRO A 46 -29.15 -27.16 18.20
C PRO A 46 -29.41 -25.94 19.09
N THR A 47 -28.41 -25.09 19.31
CA THR A 47 -28.54 -23.88 20.14
C THR A 47 -29.27 -22.74 19.44
N ARG A 48 -29.46 -22.85 18.11
CA ARG A 48 -30.18 -21.88 17.26
C ARG A 48 -31.43 -22.48 16.61
N ALA A 49 -31.90 -23.61 17.12
CA ALA A 49 -33.00 -24.39 16.55
C ALA A 49 -34.36 -23.65 16.51
N ASP A 50 -34.55 -22.67 17.41
CA ASP A 50 -35.76 -21.83 17.50
C ASP A 50 -35.66 -20.52 16.68
N SER A 51 -34.52 -20.29 16.01
CA SER A 51 -34.34 -19.13 15.14
C SER A 51 -34.73 -19.49 13.70
N THR A 52 -35.72 -18.80 13.15
CA THR A 52 -36.02 -18.82 11.72
C THR A 52 -34.98 -17.97 10.99
N PHE A 53 -34.35 -18.51 9.94
CA PHE A 53 -33.36 -17.78 9.15
C PHE A 53 -33.92 -17.52 7.76
N THR A 54 -33.93 -16.26 7.37
CA THR A 54 -34.12 -15.88 5.96
C THR A 54 -32.78 -15.79 5.24
N ASP A 55 -31.70 -15.48 5.96
CA ASP A 55 -30.38 -15.26 5.35
C ASP A 55 -29.45 -16.43 5.63
N VAL A 56 -28.75 -16.90 4.59
CA VAL A 56 -27.84 -18.04 4.70
C VAL A 56 -26.59 -17.84 3.86
N SER A 57 -25.44 -18.25 4.38
CA SER A 57 -24.20 -18.27 3.59
C SER A 57 -24.11 -19.53 2.75
N PRO A 58 -23.54 -19.47 1.53
CA PRO A 58 -23.18 -20.65 0.75
C PRO A 58 -22.37 -21.66 1.58
N GLY A 59 -22.59 -22.95 1.34
CA GLY A 59 -21.96 -24.05 2.09
C GLY A 59 -22.61 -24.37 3.45
N THR A 60 -23.57 -23.57 3.91
CA THR A 60 -24.27 -23.82 5.18
C THR A 60 -25.29 -24.94 5.04
N MET A 61 -25.33 -25.83 6.03
CA MET A 61 -26.36 -26.86 6.14
C MET A 61 -27.62 -26.30 6.78
N ILE A 62 -28.74 -26.39 6.06
CA ILE A 62 -30.06 -25.90 6.45
C ILE A 62 -31.04 -27.06 6.65
N VAL A 63 -32.09 -26.80 7.43
CA VAL A 63 -33.24 -27.67 7.62
C VAL A 63 -34.48 -26.92 7.18
N VAL A 64 -35.16 -27.44 6.16
CA VAL A 64 -36.47 -26.97 5.71
C VAL A 64 -37.53 -27.70 6.52
N VAL A 65 -38.37 -26.95 7.22
CA VAL A 65 -39.43 -27.49 8.10
C VAL A 65 -40.80 -27.21 7.49
N GLY A 66 -41.64 -28.23 7.40
CA GLY A 66 -42.90 -28.14 6.67
C GLY A 66 -43.80 -29.37 6.85
N GLU A 67 -44.71 -29.55 5.89
CA GLU A 67 -45.66 -30.66 5.81
C GLU A 67 -45.68 -31.25 4.39
N HIS A 68 -45.97 -32.56 4.30
CA HIS A 68 -46.07 -33.31 3.04
C HIS A 68 -44.79 -33.27 2.17
N LEU A 69 -43.62 -33.19 2.82
CA LEU A 69 -42.33 -33.06 2.13
C LEU A 69 -41.70 -34.40 1.69
N GLY A 70 -42.28 -35.53 2.12
CA GLY A 70 -41.67 -36.87 1.99
C GLY A 70 -41.45 -37.32 0.54
N GLY A 71 -42.28 -36.85 -0.38
CA GLY A 71 -42.23 -37.15 -1.82
C GLY A 71 -41.43 -36.13 -2.65
N THR A 72 -40.49 -35.40 -2.05
CA THR A 72 -39.70 -34.39 -2.79
C THR A 72 -38.85 -35.06 -3.88
N GLN A 73 -39.06 -34.63 -5.12
CA GLN A 73 -38.30 -35.10 -6.29
C GLN A 73 -37.18 -34.13 -6.65
N LYS A 74 -37.43 -32.81 -6.54
CA LYS A 74 -36.46 -31.76 -6.87
C LYS A 74 -36.49 -30.62 -5.86
N ILE A 75 -35.33 -30.01 -5.69
CA ILE A 75 -35.14 -28.79 -4.89
C ILE A 75 -34.42 -27.79 -5.76
N PHE A 76 -34.88 -26.54 -5.74
CA PHE A 76 -34.21 -25.43 -6.39
C PHE A 76 -33.92 -24.34 -5.36
N ILE A 77 -32.77 -23.69 -5.47
CA ILE A 77 -32.44 -22.46 -4.73
C ILE A 77 -31.97 -21.47 -5.78
N ASN A 78 -32.47 -20.22 -5.76
CA ASN A 78 -32.15 -19.22 -6.78
C ASN A 78 -32.36 -19.74 -8.22
N ASP A 79 -33.51 -20.38 -8.45
CA ASP A 79 -33.91 -21.05 -9.71
C ASP A 79 -32.96 -22.15 -10.23
N GLN A 80 -31.95 -22.55 -9.46
CA GLN A 80 -30.97 -23.58 -9.81
C GLN A 80 -31.26 -24.88 -9.07
N GLU A 81 -31.22 -26.01 -9.78
CA GLU A 81 -31.45 -27.34 -9.18
C GLU A 81 -30.33 -27.70 -8.18
N VAL A 82 -30.71 -28.09 -6.97
CA VAL A 82 -29.81 -28.41 -5.86
C VAL A 82 -29.94 -29.88 -5.50
N SER A 83 -28.81 -30.57 -5.39
CA SER A 83 -28.77 -31.97 -4.95
C SER A 83 -29.10 -32.09 -3.46
N PHE A 84 -29.88 -33.11 -3.10
CA PHE A 84 -30.18 -33.46 -1.71
C PHE A 84 -30.12 -34.98 -1.50
N ASN A 85 -29.91 -35.41 -0.26
CA ASN A 85 -29.89 -36.83 0.09
C ASN A 85 -31.30 -37.27 0.53
N ARG A 86 -31.91 -38.21 -0.20
CA ARG A 86 -33.24 -38.73 0.14
C ARG A 86 -33.33 -39.34 1.56
N ASN A 87 -32.23 -39.82 2.13
CA ASN A 87 -32.22 -40.32 3.50
C ASN A 87 -32.43 -39.22 4.56
N TYR A 88 -32.27 -37.96 4.18
CA TYR A 88 -32.49 -36.79 5.04
C TYR A 88 -33.82 -36.09 4.74
N VAL A 89 -34.72 -36.77 4.02
CA VAL A 89 -36.07 -36.31 3.72
C VAL A 89 -37.06 -37.10 4.55
N THR A 90 -37.93 -36.39 5.26
CA THR A 90 -39.08 -36.94 5.98
C THR A 90 -40.34 -36.20 5.53
N SER A 91 -41.52 -36.60 6.01
CA SER A 91 -42.75 -35.86 5.72
C SER A 91 -42.77 -34.43 6.26
N THR A 92 -41.90 -34.09 7.21
CA THR A 92 -41.91 -32.79 7.91
C THR A 92 -40.60 -32.01 7.84
N ASN A 93 -39.51 -32.63 7.41
CA ASN A 93 -38.18 -32.01 7.39
C ASN A 93 -37.36 -32.47 6.18
N ILE A 94 -36.59 -31.55 5.60
CA ILE A 94 -35.53 -31.83 4.63
C ILE A 94 -34.22 -31.19 5.11
N ILE A 95 -33.15 -31.96 5.22
CA ILE A 95 -31.80 -31.43 5.51
C ILE A 95 -30.99 -31.41 4.21
N LEU A 96 -30.46 -30.24 3.86
CA LEU A 96 -29.60 -30.05 2.70
C LEU A 96 -28.53 -28.99 2.96
N THR A 97 -27.52 -28.93 2.10
CA THR A 97 -26.48 -27.91 2.14
C THR A 97 -26.66 -26.96 0.96
N VAL A 98 -26.65 -25.66 1.23
CA VAL A 98 -26.65 -24.64 0.17
C VAL A 98 -25.34 -24.78 -0.63
N PRO A 99 -25.36 -25.00 -1.95
CA PRO A 99 -24.14 -25.17 -2.73
C PRO A 99 -23.21 -23.95 -2.63
N ASN A 100 -21.89 -24.17 -2.61
CA ASN A 100 -20.90 -23.08 -2.62
C ASN A 100 -20.88 -22.33 -3.97
N GLU A 101 -21.08 -23.06 -5.06
CA GLU A 101 -21.00 -22.54 -6.44
C GLU A 101 -22.35 -22.03 -6.96
N LEU A 102 -23.32 -21.81 -6.06
CA LEU A 102 -24.63 -21.31 -6.45
C LEU A 102 -24.51 -19.90 -7.02
N GLU A 103 -25.09 -19.64 -8.19
CA GLU A 103 -25.21 -18.27 -8.67
C GLU A 103 -26.16 -17.49 -7.74
N LEU A 104 -25.70 -16.34 -7.24
CA LEU A 104 -26.39 -15.59 -6.20
C LEU A 104 -27.21 -14.45 -6.81
N THR A 105 -28.32 -14.12 -6.16
CA THR A 105 -29.21 -13.00 -6.56
C THR A 105 -28.48 -11.67 -6.63
N GLY A 106 -27.44 -11.48 -5.81
CA GLY A 106 -26.60 -10.28 -5.86
C GLY A 106 -25.74 -10.16 -7.11
N GLN A 107 -25.40 -11.27 -7.77
CA GLN A 107 -24.69 -11.29 -9.06
C GLN A 107 -25.66 -11.23 -10.24
N ASN A 108 -26.81 -11.89 -10.10
CA ASN A 108 -27.83 -12.00 -11.12
C ASN A 108 -29.22 -11.70 -10.54
N PRO A 109 -29.75 -10.48 -10.75
CA PRO A 109 -31.03 -10.06 -10.19
C PRO A 109 -32.25 -10.71 -10.86
N GLU A 110 -32.07 -11.46 -11.95
CA GLU A 110 -33.17 -12.21 -12.59
C GLU A 110 -33.53 -13.49 -11.80
N LEU A 111 -32.63 -13.98 -10.95
CA LEU A 111 -32.86 -15.15 -10.10
C LEU A 111 -33.84 -14.80 -8.97
N LYS A 112 -34.76 -15.71 -8.68
CA LYS A 112 -35.65 -15.56 -7.52
C LYS A 112 -34.96 -16.00 -6.24
N GLY A 113 -34.86 -15.11 -5.25
CA GLY A 113 -34.38 -15.42 -3.90
C GLY A 113 -35.37 -16.28 -3.10
N GLU A 114 -35.52 -17.54 -3.51
CA GLU A 114 -36.39 -18.53 -2.88
C GLU A 114 -35.78 -19.93 -2.94
N ILE A 115 -36.21 -20.78 -2.01
CA ILE A 115 -36.15 -22.22 -2.16
C ILE A 115 -37.49 -22.73 -2.70
N ARG A 116 -37.42 -23.62 -3.68
CA ARG A 116 -38.59 -24.23 -4.33
C ARG A 116 -38.47 -25.74 -4.29
N LEU A 117 -39.49 -26.41 -3.75
CA LEU A 117 -39.60 -27.85 -3.66
C LEU A 117 -40.65 -28.35 -4.65
N GLU A 118 -40.34 -29.40 -5.40
CA GLU A 118 -41.29 -30.10 -6.26
C GLU A 118 -41.50 -31.52 -5.74
N THR A 119 -42.75 -31.88 -5.50
CA THR A 119 -43.20 -33.24 -5.17
C THR A 119 -44.09 -33.77 -6.29
N ASP A 120 -44.44 -35.06 -6.24
CA ASP A 120 -45.38 -35.65 -7.21
C ASP A 120 -46.80 -35.04 -7.16
N HIS A 121 -47.13 -34.28 -6.10
CA HIS A 121 -48.47 -33.74 -5.84
C HIS A 121 -48.53 -32.20 -5.77
N GLY A 122 -47.41 -31.49 -5.94
CA GLY A 122 -47.40 -30.03 -5.93
C GLY A 122 -46.04 -29.38 -5.70
N ILE A 123 -46.05 -28.04 -5.66
CA ILE A 123 -44.87 -27.19 -5.50
C ILE A 123 -45.03 -26.34 -4.25
N ALA A 124 -43.96 -26.22 -3.46
CA ALA A 124 -43.87 -25.29 -2.33
C ALA A 124 -42.71 -24.31 -2.55
N THR A 125 -42.90 -23.03 -2.25
CA THR A 125 -41.84 -22.01 -2.29
C THR A 125 -41.71 -21.33 -0.93
N TYR A 126 -40.49 -20.88 -0.61
CA TYR A 126 -40.21 -20.09 0.58
C TYR A 126 -39.09 -19.10 0.30
N ASN A 127 -39.30 -17.83 0.62
CA ASN A 127 -38.31 -16.78 0.37
C ASN A 127 -37.11 -16.96 1.30
N MET A 128 -35.92 -16.94 0.71
CA MET A 128 -34.66 -16.96 1.44
C MET A 128 -33.59 -16.23 0.65
N HIS A 129 -32.67 -15.57 1.35
CA HIS A 129 -31.57 -14.82 0.79
C HIS A 129 -30.27 -15.58 0.99
N VAL A 130 -29.61 -15.96 -0.10
CA VAL A 130 -28.27 -16.55 -0.04
C VAL A 130 -27.26 -15.42 -0.12
N LEU A 131 -26.56 -15.17 0.99
CA LEU A 131 -25.69 -14.02 1.17
C LEU A 131 -24.52 -14.02 0.17
N SER A 132 -24.38 -12.91 -0.55
CA SER A 132 -23.21 -12.60 -1.36
C SER A 132 -21.96 -12.42 -0.47
N PRO A 133 -20.74 -12.64 -0.98
CA PRO A 133 -19.51 -12.33 -0.25
C PRO A 133 -19.48 -10.86 0.21
N ALA A 134 -18.86 -10.59 1.36
CA ALA A 134 -18.76 -9.24 1.90
C ALA A 134 -17.97 -8.30 0.96
N PRO A 135 -18.38 -7.03 0.80
CA PRO A 135 -17.66 -6.03 0.01
C PRO A 135 -16.32 -5.66 0.65
N TYR A 136 -15.39 -5.18 -0.17
CA TYR A 136 -14.17 -4.54 0.29
C TYR A 136 -13.76 -3.40 -0.65
N ILE A 137 -13.07 -2.39 -0.11
CA ILE A 137 -12.54 -1.26 -0.88
C ILE A 137 -11.02 -1.32 -0.85
N THR A 138 -10.40 -1.25 -2.03
CA THR A 138 -8.95 -1.17 -2.18
C THR A 138 -8.47 0.27 -2.16
N ARG A 139 -9.10 1.17 -2.92
CA ARG A 139 -8.73 2.60 -3.01
C ARG A 139 -9.82 3.45 -3.68
N ILE A 140 -9.69 4.76 -3.55
CA ILE A 140 -10.43 5.75 -4.35
C ILE A 140 -9.52 6.26 -5.46
N SER A 141 -10.02 6.24 -6.69
CA SER A 141 -9.39 6.87 -7.86
C SER A 141 -10.08 8.20 -8.13
N ALA A 142 -9.36 9.31 -7.98
CA ALA A 142 -9.89 10.65 -8.15
C ALA A 142 -8.81 11.61 -8.67
N THR A 143 -9.25 12.72 -9.27
CA THR A 143 -8.41 13.88 -9.58
C THR A 143 -8.55 14.90 -8.45
N TYR A 144 -7.46 15.20 -7.74
CA TYR A 144 -7.49 16.06 -6.57
C TYR A 144 -7.20 17.54 -6.91
N PRO A 145 -7.76 18.51 -6.15
CA PRO A 145 -8.80 18.32 -5.14
C PRO A 145 -10.16 18.01 -5.78
N ILE A 146 -10.92 17.12 -5.15
CA ILE A 146 -12.27 16.75 -5.55
C ILE A 146 -13.20 17.91 -5.24
N LYS A 147 -13.91 18.40 -6.26
CA LYS A 147 -14.95 19.42 -6.13
C LYS A 147 -16.34 18.79 -6.25
N PRO A 148 -17.38 19.44 -5.71
CA PRO A 148 -18.76 19.02 -5.94
C PRO A 148 -19.06 18.88 -7.44
N GLY A 149 -19.65 17.75 -7.82
CA GLY A 149 -19.93 17.41 -9.22
C GLY A 149 -18.82 16.66 -9.96
N ASP A 150 -17.61 16.56 -9.40
CA ASP A 150 -16.54 15.77 -10.01
C ASP A 150 -16.85 14.27 -9.94
N GLN A 151 -16.42 13.51 -10.94
CA GLN A 151 -16.47 12.04 -10.88
C GLN A 151 -15.26 11.47 -10.14
N MET A 152 -15.51 10.45 -9.33
CA MET A 152 -14.48 9.58 -8.75
C MET A 152 -14.92 8.11 -8.83
N THR A 153 -13.96 7.21 -8.71
CA THR A 153 -14.22 5.77 -8.77
C THR A 153 -13.71 5.08 -7.51
N VAL A 154 -14.61 4.42 -6.80
CA VAL A 154 -14.26 3.49 -5.71
C VAL A 154 -13.86 2.17 -6.35
N ILE A 155 -12.68 1.66 -6.02
CA ILE A 155 -12.13 0.42 -6.57
C ILE A 155 -12.02 -0.60 -5.44
N GLY A 156 -12.54 -1.81 -5.67
CA GLY A 156 -12.58 -2.88 -4.69
C GLY A 156 -13.15 -4.17 -5.29
N GLY A 157 -14.02 -4.84 -4.55
CA GLY A 157 -14.69 -6.07 -5.00
C GLY A 157 -15.91 -6.42 -4.16
N ASN A 158 -16.70 -7.35 -4.70
CA ASN A 158 -17.96 -7.84 -4.15
C ASN A 158 -18.98 -6.72 -3.87
N PHE A 159 -19.06 -5.72 -4.73
CA PHE A 159 -20.06 -4.64 -4.64
C PHE A 159 -21.46 -5.10 -5.09
N TYR A 160 -21.91 -6.23 -4.56
CA TYR A 160 -23.25 -6.77 -4.79
C TYR A 160 -24.27 -6.03 -3.94
N GLU A 161 -25.48 -5.86 -4.47
CA GLU A 161 -26.64 -5.43 -3.66
C GLU A 161 -26.37 -4.15 -2.86
N VAL A 162 -25.69 -3.17 -3.50
CA VAL A 162 -25.36 -1.87 -2.90
C VAL A 162 -26.65 -1.14 -2.56
N GLN A 163 -26.85 -0.86 -1.28
CA GLN A 163 -28.01 -0.17 -0.72
C GLN A 163 -27.78 1.34 -0.65
N ALA A 164 -26.56 1.75 -0.28
CA ALA A 164 -26.19 3.15 -0.22
C ALA A 164 -24.67 3.36 -0.33
N VAL A 165 -24.30 4.57 -0.70
CA VAL A 165 -22.92 5.06 -0.63
C VAL A 165 -22.96 6.41 0.08
N TYR A 166 -22.14 6.59 1.11
CA TYR A 166 -22.13 7.84 1.86
C TYR A 166 -20.73 8.22 2.34
N LEU A 167 -20.55 9.51 2.64
CA LEU A 167 -19.38 10.03 3.34
C LEU A 167 -19.73 10.32 4.80
N SER A 168 -18.77 10.13 5.70
CA SER A 168 -18.94 10.38 7.13
C SER A 168 -17.63 10.85 7.76
N THR A 169 -17.70 11.65 8.82
CA THR A 169 -16.51 12.01 9.62
C THR A 169 -16.03 10.87 10.52
N GLU A 170 -16.90 9.91 10.81
CA GLU A 170 -16.65 8.76 11.69
C GLU A 170 -16.92 7.44 10.98
N GLN A 171 -16.25 6.37 11.39
CA GLN A 171 -16.51 5.03 10.87
C GLN A 171 -17.87 4.51 11.35
N PRO A 172 -18.59 3.70 10.55
CA PRO A 172 -19.73 2.95 11.03
C PRO A 172 -19.32 1.97 12.15
N ALA A 173 -20.26 1.62 13.02
CA ALA A 173 -20.02 0.63 14.06
C ALA A 173 -19.79 -0.76 13.44
N LYS A 174 -19.15 -1.66 14.21
CA LYS A 174 -18.82 -3.02 13.75
C LYS A 174 -20.04 -3.87 13.37
N ASP A 175 -21.21 -3.53 13.90
CA ASP A 175 -22.49 -4.18 13.59
C ASP A 175 -23.18 -3.60 12.33
N GLY A 176 -22.54 -2.65 11.64
CA GLY A 176 -23.08 -1.99 10.46
C GLY A 176 -23.91 -0.75 10.77
N THR A 177 -24.09 -0.38 12.04
CA THR A 177 -24.84 0.84 12.40
C THR A 177 -24.17 2.07 11.83
N ARG A 178 -24.94 2.83 11.03
CA ARG A 178 -24.48 4.08 10.42
C ARG A 178 -24.21 5.16 11.47
N PRO A 179 -23.21 6.03 11.25
CA PRO A 179 -23.04 7.27 12.01
C PRO A 179 -24.28 8.18 11.91
N VAL A 180 -24.47 9.07 12.89
CA VAL A 180 -25.62 9.98 12.92
C VAL A 180 -25.58 10.98 11.77
N ASP A 181 -24.41 11.56 11.53
CA ASP A 181 -24.19 12.57 10.50
C ASP A 181 -23.48 11.95 9.29
N VAL A 182 -24.25 11.69 8.23
CA VAL A 182 -23.74 11.15 6.96
C VAL A 182 -24.14 12.05 5.80
N GLN A 183 -23.29 12.05 4.77
CA GLN A 183 -23.53 12.73 3.51
C GLN A 183 -23.79 11.69 2.42
N GLU A 184 -25.06 11.52 2.07
CA GLU A 184 -25.49 10.56 1.05
C GLU A 184 -24.96 10.92 -0.34
N ILE A 185 -24.46 9.91 -1.05
CA ILE A 185 -24.08 9.98 -2.45
C ILE A 185 -25.19 9.32 -3.26
N THR A 186 -26.01 10.13 -3.92
CA THR A 186 -27.21 9.66 -4.63
C THR A 186 -26.94 9.27 -6.08
N ASN A 187 -25.83 9.74 -6.67
CA ASN A 187 -25.48 9.46 -8.05
C ASN A 187 -24.24 8.57 -8.11
N TYR A 188 -24.46 7.25 -8.20
CA TYR A 188 -23.43 6.26 -8.38
C TYR A 188 -23.91 5.12 -9.29
N GLU A 189 -22.95 4.44 -9.92
CA GLU A 189 -23.17 3.29 -10.78
C GLU A 189 -22.14 2.21 -10.46
N VAL A 190 -22.62 0.98 -10.25
CA VAL A 190 -21.76 -0.20 -10.03
C VAL A 190 -21.50 -0.87 -11.38
N ASN A 191 -20.24 -1.22 -11.66
CA ASN A 191 -19.92 -1.90 -12.91
C ASN A 191 -20.41 -3.37 -12.92
N ASN A 192 -20.54 -3.97 -14.11
CA ASN A 192 -21.01 -5.35 -14.29
C ASN A 192 -20.10 -6.43 -13.63
N LYS A 193 -18.89 -6.06 -13.20
CA LYS A 193 -17.97 -6.95 -12.49
C LYS A 193 -18.05 -6.80 -10.98
N TYR A 194 -18.90 -5.91 -10.48
CA TYR A 194 -19.07 -5.60 -9.06
C TYR A 194 -17.74 -5.27 -8.36
N SER A 195 -16.85 -4.59 -9.07
CA SER A 195 -15.48 -4.24 -8.63
C SER A 195 -15.18 -2.76 -8.64
N GLN A 196 -16.07 -1.95 -9.23
CA GLN A 196 -15.95 -0.50 -9.25
C GLN A 196 -17.30 0.16 -9.05
N ILE A 197 -17.30 1.26 -8.31
CA ILE A 197 -18.44 2.17 -8.19
C ILE A 197 -17.98 3.54 -8.69
N THR A 198 -18.52 3.98 -9.82
CA THR A 198 -18.32 5.35 -10.31
C THR A 198 -19.37 6.24 -9.67
N LEU A 199 -18.96 7.33 -9.05
CA LEU A 199 -19.86 8.21 -8.33
C LEU A 199 -19.55 9.69 -8.57
N THR A 200 -20.57 10.53 -8.38
CA THR A 200 -20.44 11.98 -8.47
C THR A 200 -20.35 12.59 -7.07
N ALA A 201 -19.34 13.42 -6.86
CA ALA A 201 -19.11 14.07 -5.58
C ALA A 201 -20.30 14.97 -5.17
N PRO A 202 -20.82 14.84 -3.93
CA PRO A 202 -21.98 15.61 -3.48
C PRO A 202 -21.65 17.09 -3.23
N ALA A 203 -22.69 17.92 -3.13
CA ALA A 203 -22.55 19.30 -2.64
C ALA A 203 -22.13 19.31 -1.16
N ASN A 204 -21.30 20.29 -0.75
CA ASN A 204 -20.75 20.40 0.62
C ASN A 204 -19.88 19.21 1.04
N LEU A 205 -19.01 18.74 0.15
CA LEU A 205 -18.05 17.66 0.40
C LEU A 205 -17.31 17.80 1.74
N LEU A 206 -17.25 16.70 2.50
CA LEU A 206 -16.39 16.57 3.67
C LEU A 206 -14.92 16.83 3.33
N GLU A 207 -14.20 17.52 4.21
CA GLU A 207 -12.75 17.76 4.07
C GLU A 207 -11.97 16.44 4.20
N GLU A 208 -12.18 15.74 5.32
CA GLU A 208 -11.59 14.45 5.66
C GLU A 208 -12.64 13.59 6.38
N GLY A 209 -12.52 12.27 6.26
CA GLY A 209 -13.42 11.31 6.88
C GLY A 209 -13.31 9.94 6.23
N TYR A 210 -14.44 9.31 5.98
CA TYR A 210 -14.56 7.98 5.41
C TYR A 210 -15.58 7.96 4.28
N LEU A 211 -15.30 7.16 3.26
CA LEU A 211 -16.28 6.73 2.27
C LEU A 211 -16.73 5.32 2.63
N VAL A 212 -18.04 5.12 2.67
CA VAL A 212 -18.68 3.85 3.00
C VAL A 212 -19.53 3.37 1.83
N VAL A 213 -19.36 2.10 1.46
CA VAL A 213 -20.24 1.37 0.55
C VAL A 213 -21.02 0.37 1.39
N GLU A 214 -22.32 0.58 1.51
CA GLU A 214 -23.22 -0.29 2.26
C GLU A 214 -23.89 -1.27 1.30
N CYS A 215 -23.60 -2.56 1.46
CA CYS A 215 -24.23 -3.66 0.73
C CYS A 215 -25.16 -4.43 1.68
N TYR A 216 -26.03 -5.27 1.11
CA TYR A 216 -26.90 -6.15 1.90
C TYR A 216 -26.14 -7.00 2.93
N THR A 217 -25.03 -7.63 2.52
CA THR A 217 -24.23 -8.50 3.40
C THR A 217 -23.54 -7.73 4.53
N SER A 218 -22.90 -6.60 4.22
CA SER A 218 -22.18 -5.75 5.18
C SER A 218 -21.73 -4.45 4.49
N SER A 219 -21.03 -3.58 5.24
CA SER A 219 -20.42 -2.36 4.72
C SER A 219 -18.91 -2.49 4.52
N ALA A 220 -18.38 -1.82 3.49
CA ALA A 220 -16.95 -1.60 3.28
C ALA A 220 -16.59 -0.13 3.49
N VAL A 221 -15.45 0.13 4.12
CA VAL A 221 -15.03 1.48 4.55
C VAL A 221 -13.62 1.78 4.05
N THR A 222 -13.39 3.02 3.60
CA THR A 222 -12.04 3.53 3.27
C THR A 222 -11.90 4.99 3.70
N GLU A 223 -10.68 5.46 3.94
CA GLU A 223 -10.45 6.88 4.22
C GLU A 223 -10.78 7.74 3.01
N PHE A 224 -11.42 8.88 3.27
CA PHE A 224 -11.76 9.88 2.28
C PHE A 224 -11.10 11.20 2.64
N LYS A 225 -10.42 11.81 1.67
CA LYS A 225 -9.87 13.17 1.77
C LYS A 225 -10.16 13.90 0.48
N LYS A 226 -10.92 15.00 0.53
CA LYS A 226 -11.25 15.75 -0.69
C LYS A 226 -10.00 16.31 -1.38
N ASN A 227 -8.96 16.60 -0.60
CA ASN A 227 -7.68 17.13 -1.08
C ASN A 227 -6.65 16.02 -1.37
N GLY A 228 -7.02 14.76 -1.20
CA GLY A 228 -6.14 13.62 -1.42
C GLY A 228 -5.16 13.37 -0.27
N PRO A 229 -4.26 12.38 -0.46
CA PRO A 229 -3.25 12.04 0.53
C PRO A 229 -2.20 13.16 0.67
N ARG A 230 -1.53 13.18 1.82
CA ARG A 230 -0.39 14.08 2.06
C ARG A 230 0.73 13.83 1.03
N PRO A 231 1.49 14.87 0.65
CA PRO A 231 2.71 14.67 -0.12
C PRO A 231 3.70 13.79 0.64
N VAL A 232 4.51 13.05 -0.09
CA VAL A 232 5.60 12.23 0.46
C VAL A 232 6.88 12.61 -0.27
N VAL A 233 7.97 12.80 0.47
CA VAL A 233 9.31 12.99 -0.10
C VAL A 233 10.09 11.69 0.06
N THR A 234 10.59 11.16 -1.05
CA THR A 234 11.37 9.91 -1.10
C THR A 234 12.87 10.21 -1.14
N ALA A 235 13.30 11.16 -1.98
CA ALA A 235 14.70 11.55 -2.09
C ALA A 235 14.86 13.00 -2.53
N VAL A 236 16.02 13.58 -2.23
CA VAL A 236 16.47 14.89 -2.71
C VAL A 236 17.78 14.67 -3.48
N SER A 237 17.99 15.39 -4.58
CA SER A 237 19.14 15.19 -5.47
C SER A 237 20.49 15.40 -4.79
N SER A 238 20.56 16.33 -3.84
CA SER A 238 21.74 16.60 -3.02
C SER A 238 21.33 17.19 -1.67
N THR A 239 22.13 16.91 -0.65
CA THR A 239 22.06 17.58 0.66
C THR A 239 22.74 18.94 0.65
N MET A 240 23.59 19.26 -0.34
CA MET A 240 24.25 20.56 -0.45
C MET A 240 24.45 20.97 -1.92
N PRO A 241 23.36 21.13 -2.70
CA PRO A 241 23.45 21.50 -4.10
C PRO A 241 24.07 22.89 -4.26
N VAL A 242 24.88 23.06 -5.30
CA VAL A 242 25.54 24.33 -5.63
C VAL A 242 24.49 25.39 -5.99
N VAL A 243 24.67 26.64 -5.53
CA VAL A 243 23.78 27.75 -5.88
C VAL A 243 23.75 27.96 -7.40
N GLY A 244 22.57 28.16 -7.96
CA GLY A 244 22.36 28.23 -9.41
C GLY A 244 22.27 26.88 -10.12
N SER A 245 22.43 25.77 -9.40
CA SER A 245 22.16 24.42 -9.92
C SER A 245 20.73 23.94 -9.59
N THR A 246 20.27 22.89 -10.29
CA THR A 246 18.94 22.32 -10.10
C THR A 246 18.89 21.39 -8.88
N VAL A 247 17.92 21.62 -8.00
CA VAL A 247 17.49 20.70 -6.96
C VAL A 247 16.32 19.88 -7.49
N THR A 248 16.37 18.57 -7.34
CA THR A 248 15.28 17.66 -7.70
C THR A 248 14.82 16.91 -6.46
N ILE A 249 13.51 16.79 -6.25
CA ILE A 249 12.90 16.06 -5.14
C ILE A 249 11.93 15.04 -5.73
N THR A 250 12.13 13.77 -5.41
CA THR A 250 11.20 12.69 -5.79
C THR A 250 10.31 12.33 -4.62
N GLY A 251 9.14 11.79 -4.94
CA GLY A 251 8.08 11.62 -3.96
C GLY A 251 6.78 11.14 -4.57
N GLN A 252 5.69 11.46 -3.89
CA GLN A 252 4.33 11.18 -4.35
C GLN A 252 3.40 12.32 -3.91
N ASN A 253 2.30 12.49 -4.64
CA ASN A 253 1.22 13.42 -4.33
C ASN A 253 1.66 14.90 -4.30
N PHE A 254 2.62 15.28 -5.15
CA PHE A 254 2.99 16.69 -5.39
C PHE A 254 1.93 17.43 -6.22
N ILE A 255 0.67 17.35 -5.78
CA ILE A 255 -0.48 17.90 -6.50
C ILE A 255 -0.68 19.34 -6.06
N LYS A 256 -0.62 20.28 -7.02
CA LYS A 256 -0.78 21.73 -6.80
C LYS A 256 0.12 22.24 -5.65
N ILE A 257 1.43 22.17 -5.86
CA ILE A 257 2.40 22.77 -4.94
C ILE A 257 2.08 24.25 -4.75
N SER A 258 1.99 24.66 -3.48
CA SER A 258 1.73 26.05 -3.08
C SER A 258 2.90 26.68 -2.33
N ARG A 259 3.84 25.87 -1.83
CA ARG A 259 5.03 26.35 -1.13
C ARG A 259 6.13 25.29 -1.10
N VAL A 260 7.36 25.68 -1.39
CA VAL A 260 8.57 24.92 -1.05
C VAL A 260 9.45 25.83 -0.19
N ASN A 261 9.62 25.46 1.07
CA ASN A 261 10.44 26.20 2.03
C ASN A 261 11.79 25.52 2.22
N ILE A 262 12.86 26.31 2.25
CA ILE A 262 14.23 25.85 2.45
C ILE A 262 14.67 26.22 3.87
N ASN A 263 14.88 25.21 4.71
CA ASN A 263 15.49 25.31 6.06
C ASN A 263 14.80 26.30 7.02
N GLY A 264 13.52 26.62 6.81
CA GLY A 264 12.82 27.65 7.58
C GLY A 264 13.28 29.08 7.26
N GLU A 265 14.16 29.27 6.27
CA GLU A 265 14.78 30.57 5.97
C GLU A 265 14.07 31.32 4.86
N PHE A 266 13.79 30.67 3.73
CA PHE A 266 13.18 31.30 2.56
C PHE A 266 12.34 30.31 1.75
N ASP A 267 11.45 30.85 0.92
CA ASP A 267 10.59 30.06 0.03
C ASP A 267 11.06 30.20 -1.43
N ILE A 268 10.93 29.11 -2.19
CA ILE A 268 11.09 29.14 -3.65
C ILE A 268 9.81 29.73 -4.26
N PRO A 269 9.91 30.72 -5.18
CA PRO A 269 8.75 31.23 -5.91
C PRO A 269 8.02 30.09 -6.63
N VAL A 270 6.69 30.02 -6.50
CA VAL A 270 5.92 28.89 -7.02
C VAL A 270 6.02 28.80 -8.55
N GLU A 271 6.13 29.92 -9.26
CA GLU A 271 6.36 29.94 -10.71
C GLU A 271 7.68 29.29 -11.15
N ASP A 272 8.67 29.20 -10.26
CA ASP A 272 10.00 28.64 -10.55
C ASP A 272 10.07 27.13 -10.22
N ILE A 273 8.99 26.54 -9.70
CA ILE A 273 8.90 25.12 -9.35
C ILE A 273 8.29 24.36 -10.52
N THR A 274 9.07 23.47 -11.12
CA THR A 274 8.57 22.52 -12.12
C THR A 274 8.08 21.26 -11.42
N THR A 275 6.88 20.79 -11.76
CA THR A 275 6.30 19.54 -11.23
C THR A 275 6.05 18.55 -12.37
N SER A 276 6.38 17.28 -12.17
CA SER A 276 6.12 16.22 -13.17
C SER A 276 4.62 16.03 -13.42
N ASN A 277 4.28 15.53 -14.61
CA ASN A 277 2.88 15.20 -14.95
C ASN A 277 2.29 14.09 -14.06
N THR A 278 3.15 13.27 -13.45
CA THR A 278 2.82 12.15 -12.56
C THR A 278 2.78 12.56 -11.09
N PHE A 279 3.10 13.81 -10.75
CA PHE A 279 3.10 14.36 -9.38
C PHE A 279 4.02 13.60 -8.41
N ASP A 280 5.10 13.04 -8.93
CA ASP A 280 6.11 12.24 -8.22
C ASP A 280 7.50 12.88 -8.24
N GLU A 281 7.67 14.01 -8.93
CA GLU A 281 8.91 14.78 -8.95
C GLU A 281 8.62 16.28 -9.00
N ILE A 282 9.40 17.05 -8.23
CA ILE A 282 9.50 18.50 -8.37
C ILE A 282 10.97 18.92 -8.55
N SER A 283 11.20 20.02 -9.25
CA SER A 283 12.53 20.60 -9.39
C SER A 283 12.50 22.13 -9.44
N PHE A 284 13.59 22.74 -8.99
CA PHE A 284 13.81 24.19 -9.01
C PHE A 284 15.30 24.49 -9.02
N VAL A 285 15.70 25.70 -9.43
CA VAL A 285 17.08 26.18 -9.30
C VAL A 285 17.27 26.74 -7.90
N LEU A 286 18.33 26.35 -7.18
CA LEU A 286 18.63 26.91 -5.86
C LEU A 286 19.07 28.39 -6.01
N PRO A 287 18.28 29.37 -5.53
CA PRO A 287 18.56 30.79 -5.84
C PRO A 287 19.66 31.39 -4.96
N GLN A 288 19.83 30.87 -3.75
CA GLN A 288 20.82 31.31 -2.78
C GLN A 288 21.16 30.17 -1.82
N ALA A 289 22.35 30.22 -1.23
CA ALA A 289 22.77 29.24 -0.21
C ALA A 289 22.04 29.53 1.12
N PRO A 290 21.44 28.51 1.76
CA PRO A 290 20.98 28.61 3.14
C PRO A 290 22.12 28.95 4.09
N THR A 291 21.82 29.68 5.16
CA THR A 291 22.81 30.08 6.19
C THR A 291 22.84 29.14 7.40
N GLN A 292 21.83 28.29 7.53
CA GLN A 292 21.69 27.27 8.56
C GLN A 292 21.20 25.95 7.95
N SER A 293 21.51 24.85 8.64
CA SER A 293 20.98 23.52 8.30
C SER A 293 19.49 23.41 8.66
N GLY A 294 18.77 22.54 7.97
CA GLY A 294 17.35 22.35 8.20
C GLY A 294 16.76 21.28 7.29
N HIS A 295 15.47 21.37 7.02
CA HIS A 295 14.77 20.45 6.12
C HIS A 295 14.04 21.24 5.03
N ILE A 296 13.84 20.59 3.87
CA ILE A 296 12.95 21.14 2.84
C ILE A 296 11.52 20.79 3.22
N SER A 297 10.63 21.79 3.30
CA SER A 297 9.19 21.59 3.50
C SER A 297 8.43 21.79 2.20
N VAL A 298 7.69 20.78 1.75
CA VAL A 298 6.86 20.82 0.53
C VAL A 298 5.40 20.87 0.93
N THR A 299 4.68 21.93 0.55
CA THR A 299 3.24 22.05 0.74
C THR A 299 2.52 21.84 -0.59
N ALA A 300 1.68 20.80 -0.62
CA ALA A 300 0.80 20.43 -1.72
C ALA A 300 -0.66 20.58 -1.26
N ILE A 301 -1.63 20.34 -2.15
CA ILE A 301 -3.05 20.42 -1.81
C ILE A 301 -3.45 19.48 -0.66
N GLY A 302 -2.81 18.30 -0.58
CA GLY A 302 -3.06 17.29 0.46
C GLY A 302 -2.39 17.56 1.81
N GLY A 303 -1.61 18.65 1.94
CA GLY A 303 -0.91 19.03 3.17
C GLY A 303 0.58 19.31 2.97
N THR A 304 1.34 19.28 4.08
CA THR A 304 2.78 19.57 4.09
C THR A 304 3.59 18.35 4.53
N VAL A 305 4.78 18.17 3.94
CA VAL A 305 5.77 17.15 4.31
C VAL A 305 7.17 17.75 4.37
N GLU A 306 8.01 17.25 5.26
CA GLU A 306 9.43 17.63 5.37
C GLU A 306 10.34 16.53 4.81
N SER A 307 11.48 16.91 4.23
CA SER A 307 12.52 15.97 3.80
C SER A 307 13.13 15.24 5.00
N ALA A 308 13.38 13.94 4.88
CA ALA A 308 14.01 13.17 5.96
C ALA A 308 15.50 13.57 6.17
N GLU A 309 16.24 13.79 5.08
CA GLU A 309 17.63 14.25 5.17
C GLU A 309 17.68 15.74 5.57
N ILE A 310 18.71 16.08 6.35
CA ILE A 310 19.07 17.46 6.65
C ILE A 310 19.62 18.08 5.36
N PHE A 311 19.00 19.17 4.93
CA PHE A 311 19.42 19.97 3.79
C PHE A 311 20.37 21.09 4.24
N TYR A 312 21.41 21.31 3.45
CA TYR A 312 22.54 22.18 3.72
C TYR A 312 23.19 21.94 5.11
N PRO A 313 23.72 20.75 5.41
CA PRO A 313 24.37 20.44 6.69
C PRO A 313 25.77 21.10 6.79
N LEU A 314 25.80 22.42 6.96
CA LEU A 314 27.01 23.25 6.98
C LEU A 314 28.01 22.82 8.07
N GLU A 315 27.49 22.38 9.22
CA GLU A 315 28.25 21.86 10.37
C GLU A 315 28.91 20.49 10.12
N ASN A 316 28.59 19.83 9.00
CA ASN A 316 29.15 18.54 8.59
C ASN A 316 30.24 18.66 7.51
N VAL A 317 30.47 19.86 6.98
CA VAL A 317 31.50 20.13 5.97
C VAL A 317 32.88 19.95 6.59
N ILE A 318 33.75 19.24 5.89
CA ILE A 318 35.13 18.95 6.29
C ILE A 318 36.17 19.62 5.38
N LEU A 319 35.81 19.91 4.13
CA LEU A 319 36.66 20.62 3.16
C LEU A 319 35.81 21.27 2.07
N ASN A 320 35.91 22.60 1.94
CA ASN A 320 35.25 23.38 0.89
C ASN A 320 36.18 24.39 0.18
N TYR A 321 37.45 24.46 0.58
CA TYR A 321 38.44 25.41 0.04
C TYR A 321 38.14 26.91 0.27
N ASP A 322 37.09 27.24 1.03
CA ASP A 322 36.67 28.60 1.39
C ASP A 322 36.61 28.79 2.92
N GLY A 323 37.63 28.30 3.63
CA GLY A 323 37.80 28.50 5.06
C GLY A 323 37.50 27.29 5.94
N ILE A 324 36.88 26.22 5.40
CA ILE A 324 36.80 24.91 6.07
C ILE A 324 37.81 23.97 5.41
N GLY A 325 38.80 23.55 6.19
CA GLY A 325 39.96 22.82 5.67
C GLY A 325 40.82 23.68 4.74
N SER A 326 41.89 23.09 4.21
CA SER A 326 42.80 23.81 3.30
C SER A 326 43.60 22.84 2.42
N HIS A 327 43.78 23.19 1.15
CA HIS A 327 44.79 22.55 0.31
C HIS A 327 46.20 22.78 0.86
N VAL A 328 47.08 21.78 0.72
CA VAL A 328 48.49 21.86 1.12
C VAL A 328 49.41 21.80 -0.09
N TRP A 329 49.29 20.74 -0.90
CA TRP A 329 50.12 20.54 -2.09
C TRP A 329 49.46 19.56 -3.07
N GLY A 330 49.89 19.60 -4.34
CA GLY A 330 49.45 18.67 -5.38
C GLY A 330 49.35 19.34 -6.74
N ASP A 331 49.51 18.56 -7.82
CA ASP A 331 49.24 19.05 -9.18
C ASP A 331 47.73 19.03 -9.43
N CYS A 332 47.08 20.17 -9.24
CA CYS A 332 45.66 20.38 -9.45
C CYS A 332 45.37 21.88 -9.71
N SER A 333 44.12 22.23 -9.95
CA SER A 333 43.66 23.62 -10.05
C SER A 333 42.60 23.94 -9.01
N PHE A 334 42.44 25.22 -8.72
CA PHE A 334 41.35 25.76 -7.92
C PHE A 334 40.64 26.83 -8.74
N VAL A 335 39.32 26.73 -8.88
CA VAL A 335 38.55 27.62 -9.75
C VAL A 335 37.35 28.18 -9.01
N VAL A 336 37.00 29.42 -9.33
CA VAL A 336 35.70 30.02 -9.03
C VAL A 336 34.96 30.11 -10.35
N ALA A 337 33.77 29.51 -10.43
CA ALA A 337 33.04 29.44 -11.68
C ALA A 337 32.54 30.83 -12.13
N ASP A 338 32.51 31.06 -13.44
CA ASP A 338 32.26 32.37 -14.04
C ASP A 338 30.94 32.46 -14.81
N GLY A 339 30.13 31.39 -14.81
CA GLY A 339 28.89 31.28 -15.58
C GLY A 339 29.07 30.95 -17.07
N SER A 340 30.31 30.91 -17.59
CA SER A 340 30.60 30.76 -19.02
C SER A 340 31.34 29.46 -19.36
N SER A 341 32.17 28.97 -18.44
CA SER A 341 32.97 27.75 -18.59
C SER A 341 32.71 26.80 -17.43
N ALA A 342 32.97 25.51 -17.62
CA ALA A 342 32.73 24.51 -16.58
C ALA A 342 33.54 24.83 -15.31
N PRO A 343 32.96 24.63 -14.10
CA PRO A 343 31.68 23.97 -13.82
C PRO A 343 30.43 24.88 -13.88
N TYR A 344 30.53 26.04 -14.52
CA TYR A 344 29.51 27.08 -14.72
C TYR A 344 29.06 27.81 -13.46
N VAL A 345 28.75 27.07 -12.40
CA VAL A 345 28.44 27.59 -11.07
C VAL A 345 29.30 26.87 -10.03
N SER A 346 29.63 27.54 -8.93
CA SER A 346 30.34 26.95 -7.79
C SER A 346 29.98 27.70 -6.51
N ASN A 347 30.03 27.00 -5.37
CA ASN A 347 29.90 27.62 -4.06
C ASN A 347 31.26 28.15 -3.62
N GLY A 348 31.73 29.21 -4.29
CA GLY A 348 33.09 29.73 -4.08
C GLY A 348 34.13 28.93 -4.85
N THR A 349 35.23 28.57 -4.20
CA THR A 349 36.40 27.92 -4.79
C THR A 349 36.22 26.40 -4.80
N CYS A 350 36.32 25.74 -5.96
CA CYS A 350 36.30 24.27 -6.05
C CYS A 350 37.61 23.70 -6.59
N LEU A 351 37.89 22.44 -6.25
CA LEU A 351 39.02 21.67 -6.76
C LEU A 351 38.76 21.24 -8.21
N GLY A 352 39.72 21.48 -9.10
CA GLY A 352 39.73 20.98 -10.47
C GLY A 352 40.83 19.94 -10.69
N ILE A 353 40.45 18.78 -11.22
CA ILE A 353 41.36 17.77 -11.77
C ILE A 353 41.05 17.62 -13.25
N THR A 354 41.84 18.31 -14.07
CA THR A 354 41.57 18.48 -15.50
C THR A 354 42.82 18.26 -16.35
N GLY A 355 42.63 17.76 -17.57
CA GLY A 355 43.67 17.56 -18.57
C GLY A 355 43.76 16.14 -19.12
N THR A 356 44.77 15.92 -19.94
CA THR A 356 45.04 14.63 -20.59
C THR A 356 46.00 13.78 -19.75
N VAL A 357 45.63 12.52 -19.51
CA VAL A 357 46.39 11.54 -18.75
C VAL A 357 46.74 10.34 -19.63
N SER A 358 48.05 10.05 -19.75
CA SER A 358 48.56 8.94 -20.53
C SER A 358 48.04 7.58 -20.02
N ALA A 359 48.07 6.56 -20.89
CA ALA A 359 47.82 5.17 -20.49
C ALA A 359 48.77 4.73 -19.36
N TYR A 360 48.29 3.86 -18.46
CA TYR A 360 49.05 3.28 -17.36
C TYR A 360 49.78 4.30 -16.46
N ASN A 361 49.17 5.46 -16.22
CA ASN A 361 49.71 6.49 -15.35
C ASN A 361 49.18 6.34 -13.91
N TYR A 362 50.03 5.92 -12.99
CA TYR A 362 49.67 5.67 -11.58
C TYR A 362 49.98 6.84 -10.64
N TRP A 363 50.42 7.98 -11.17
CA TRP A 363 50.67 9.21 -10.41
C TRP A 363 50.59 10.42 -11.35
N TRP A 364 49.41 11.04 -11.43
CA TRP A 364 49.15 12.13 -12.38
C TRP A 364 48.85 13.46 -11.68
N LYS A 365 47.60 13.65 -11.27
CA LYS A 365 47.12 14.88 -10.64
C LYS A 365 46.43 14.57 -9.33
N GLN A 366 46.58 15.46 -8.35
CA GLN A 366 46.12 15.20 -6.99
C GLN A 366 46.00 16.49 -6.17
N SER A 367 45.19 16.41 -5.12
CA SER A 367 45.13 17.40 -4.05
C SER A 367 45.32 16.69 -2.72
N TYR A 368 46.42 17.01 -2.04
CA TYR A 368 46.63 16.69 -0.62
C TYR A 368 46.13 17.90 0.19
N SER A 369 45.17 17.67 1.07
CA SER A 369 44.53 18.71 1.88
C SER A 369 44.48 18.33 3.35
N ASN A 370 44.33 19.34 4.21
CA ASN A 370 43.93 19.18 5.60
C ASN A 370 42.43 19.42 5.72
N ALA A 371 41.69 18.40 6.13
CA ALA A 371 40.29 18.50 6.50
C ALA A 371 40.13 19.11 7.90
N GLN A 372 38.97 19.73 8.14
CA GLN A 372 38.48 20.02 9.47
C GLN A 372 37.42 18.96 9.83
N TRP A 373 37.79 17.96 10.62
CA TRP A 373 36.84 16.90 10.98
C TRP A 373 35.63 17.42 11.76
N VAL A 374 34.47 16.80 11.51
CA VAL A 374 33.20 17.14 12.15
C VAL A 374 33.32 17.02 13.68
N GLY A 375 32.85 18.04 14.41
CA GLY A 375 32.91 18.05 15.86
C GLY A 375 32.08 16.94 16.51
N THR A 376 32.52 16.43 17.65
CA THR A 376 31.83 15.33 18.35
C THR A 376 30.48 15.72 18.97
N SER A 377 30.17 17.02 19.02
CA SER A 377 28.84 17.54 19.33
C SER A 377 27.82 17.26 18.21
N ILE A 378 28.27 17.07 16.97
CA ILE A 378 27.43 16.77 15.80
C ILE A 378 27.44 15.27 15.51
N ILE A 379 28.63 14.67 15.45
CA ILE A 379 28.80 13.21 15.30
C ILE A 379 29.43 12.66 16.59
N PRO A 380 28.64 12.07 17.51
CA PRO A 380 29.17 11.49 18.74
C PRO A 380 30.30 10.50 18.45
N GLY A 381 31.36 10.53 19.25
CA GLY A 381 32.56 9.70 19.02
C GLY A 381 32.29 8.19 19.00
N ASN A 382 31.26 7.72 19.70
CA ASN A 382 30.84 6.32 19.69
C ASN A 382 30.02 5.91 18.46
N THR A 383 29.76 6.82 17.51
CA THR A 383 29.05 6.51 16.27
C THR A 383 29.88 5.53 15.42
N PRO A 384 29.34 4.38 15.00
CA PRO A 384 30.03 3.46 14.12
C PRO A 384 30.38 4.11 12.77
N ILE A 385 31.58 3.84 12.24
CA ILE A 385 31.96 4.29 10.89
C ILE A 385 31.03 3.70 9.83
N SER A 386 30.47 2.51 10.07
CA SER A 386 29.47 1.87 9.21
C SER A 386 28.19 2.68 9.05
N ASP A 387 27.89 3.58 9.99
CA ASP A 387 26.65 4.38 10.02
C ASP A 387 26.87 5.78 9.43
N LEU A 388 28.08 6.04 8.92
CA LEU A 388 28.47 7.31 8.31
C LEU A 388 28.70 7.15 6.80
N LYS A 389 28.50 8.25 6.08
CA LYS A 389 28.80 8.38 4.65
C LYS A 389 29.61 9.64 4.38
N LEU A 390 30.55 9.56 3.44
CA LEU A 390 31.25 10.70 2.86
C LEU A 390 30.46 11.17 1.64
N GLN A 391 30.08 12.44 1.62
CA GLN A 391 29.43 13.09 0.49
C GLN A 391 30.29 14.25 -0.02
N PHE A 392 30.15 14.57 -1.30
CA PHE A 392 30.75 15.73 -1.95
C PHE A 392 29.99 16.03 -3.24
N GLU A 393 30.02 17.29 -3.67
CA GLU A 393 29.53 17.66 -4.99
C GLU A 393 30.63 17.37 -6.03
N CYS A 394 30.23 16.80 -7.16
CA CYS A 394 31.12 16.49 -8.26
C CYS A 394 30.52 16.97 -9.59
N PHE A 395 31.33 17.60 -10.43
CA PHE A 395 30.98 17.94 -11.81
C PHE A 395 31.89 17.17 -12.74
N VAL A 396 31.31 16.40 -13.66
CA VAL A 396 32.06 15.73 -14.73
C VAL A 396 31.67 16.37 -16.06
N LYS A 397 32.64 16.86 -16.83
CA LYS A 397 32.33 17.50 -18.12
C LYS A 397 31.78 16.51 -19.14
N GLU A 398 32.49 15.39 -19.32
CA GLU A 398 32.17 14.30 -20.23
C GLU A 398 32.55 12.96 -19.59
N VAL A 399 31.86 11.88 -19.97
CA VAL A 399 32.21 10.53 -19.51
C VAL A 399 33.59 10.14 -20.02
N PHE A 400 34.32 9.35 -19.22
CA PHE A 400 35.66 8.90 -19.55
C PHE A 400 35.83 7.40 -19.24
N THR A 401 36.78 6.77 -19.93
CA THR A 401 37.14 5.36 -19.76
C THR A 401 38.62 5.25 -19.44
N GLY A 402 38.96 4.60 -18.33
CA GLY A 402 40.35 4.41 -17.88
C GLY A 402 40.67 5.17 -16.61
N PRO A 403 40.59 6.51 -16.58
CA PRO A 403 40.87 7.31 -15.39
C PRO A 403 39.98 6.94 -14.19
N VAL A 404 40.57 6.95 -13.01
CA VAL A 404 39.91 6.67 -11.73
C VAL A 404 40.48 7.56 -10.62
N PHE A 405 39.71 7.68 -9.55
CA PHE A 405 40.09 8.44 -8.37
C PHE A 405 40.35 7.53 -7.17
N GLN A 406 41.34 7.91 -6.38
CA GLN A 406 41.54 7.43 -5.02
C GLN A 406 41.15 8.55 -4.05
N ILE A 407 40.42 8.19 -2.99
CA ILE A 407 40.16 9.06 -1.84
C ILE A 407 40.77 8.41 -0.61
N ALA A 408 41.64 9.13 0.09
CA ALA A 408 42.32 8.63 1.29
C ALA A 408 42.19 9.62 2.45
N MET A 409 42.12 9.11 3.68
CA MET A 409 42.08 9.91 4.90
C MET A 409 43.13 9.47 5.91
N CYS A 410 43.59 10.40 6.75
CA CYS A 410 44.48 10.15 7.89
C CYS A 410 45.78 9.40 7.54
N GLU A 411 46.33 9.66 6.35
CA GLU A 411 47.45 8.94 5.71
C GLU A 411 47.34 7.40 5.70
N ASN A 412 46.14 6.86 5.90
CA ASN A 412 45.89 5.42 5.91
C ASN A 412 45.51 4.92 4.52
N PHE A 413 46.51 4.83 3.63
CA PHE A 413 46.29 4.41 2.24
C PHE A 413 45.81 2.96 2.09
N ASP A 414 46.06 2.10 3.09
CA ASP A 414 45.56 0.71 3.10
C ASP A 414 44.03 0.64 3.18
N ALA A 415 43.39 1.67 3.76
CA ALA A 415 41.94 1.79 3.89
C ALA A 415 41.31 2.70 2.82
N ALA A 416 42.10 3.26 1.90
CA ALA A 416 41.63 4.24 0.94
C ALA A 416 40.62 3.64 -0.06
N LEU A 417 39.66 4.45 -0.47
CA LEU A 417 38.79 4.13 -1.59
C LEU A 417 39.62 4.24 -2.87
N ASN A 418 39.73 3.16 -3.62
CA ASN A 418 40.54 3.08 -4.85
C ASN A 418 39.65 2.77 -6.06
N GLY A 419 40.09 3.20 -7.25
CA GLY A 419 39.39 2.86 -8.51
C GLY A 419 38.01 3.49 -8.65
N TYR A 420 37.73 4.58 -7.93
CA TYR A 420 36.43 5.22 -7.91
C TYR A 420 36.17 6.03 -9.19
N VAL A 421 35.00 5.83 -9.79
CA VAL A 421 34.46 6.70 -10.84
C VAL A 421 33.27 7.45 -10.25
N PRO A 422 33.22 8.79 -10.31
CA PRO A 422 32.12 9.56 -9.77
C PRO A 422 30.78 9.15 -10.36
N VAL A 423 29.82 8.86 -9.47
CA VAL A 423 28.44 8.53 -9.80
C VAL A 423 27.51 9.28 -8.85
N SER A 424 26.36 9.68 -9.36
CA SER A 424 25.33 10.37 -8.62
C SER A 424 24.68 9.43 -7.61
N SER A 425 24.55 9.86 -6.35
CA SER A 425 23.77 9.14 -5.35
C SER A 425 22.27 9.12 -5.66
N PHE A 426 21.81 10.01 -6.55
CA PHE A 426 20.40 10.15 -6.91
C PHE A 426 20.00 9.27 -8.09
N THR A 427 20.84 9.17 -9.13
CA THR A 427 20.53 8.40 -10.36
C THR A 427 21.32 7.09 -10.46
N GLY A 428 22.43 6.95 -9.75
CA GLY A 428 23.34 5.81 -9.89
C GLY A 428 24.24 5.88 -11.13
N GLU A 429 24.17 6.96 -11.91
CA GLU A 429 24.93 7.16 -13.15
C GLU A 429 25.98 8.27 -12.99
N THR A 430 26.98 8.28 -13.88
CA THR A 430 27.92 9.42 -14.01
C THR A 430 27.23 10.53 -14.81
N GLU A 431 26.61 11.46 -14.09
CA GLU A 431 26.01 12.65 -14.69
C GLU A 431 27.09 13.55 -15.30
N THR A 432 26.80 14.14 -16.46
CA THR A 432 27.73 15.03 -17.16
C THR A 432 27.15 16.41 -17.39
N GLY A 433 28.02 17.42 -17.45
CA GLY A 433 27.66 18.81 -17.74
C GLY A 433 26.89 19.52 -16.63
N LYS A 434 26.73 18.89 -15.46
CA LYS A 434 26.05 19.44 -14.27
C LYS A 434 26.67 18.87 -12.99
N TRP A 435 26.44 19.55 -11.87
CA TRP A 435 26.80 19.04 -10.55
C TRP A 435 25.91 17.86 -10.14
N MET A 436 26.51 16.89 -9.45
CA MET A 436 25.84 15.78 -8.81
C MET A 436 26.43 15.55 -7.41
N GLN A 437 25.60 15.09 -6.47
CA GLN A 437 26.10 14.58 -5.21
C GLN A 437 26.67 13.18 -5.41
N CYS A 438 27.94 12.99 -5.05
CA CYS A 438 28.52 11.67 -4.86
C CYS A 438 28.42 11.27 -3.39
N SER A 439 28.18 9.99 -3.12
CA SER A 439 28.09 9.46 -1.75
C SER A 439 28.68 8.08 -1.66
N VAL A 440 29.60 7.87 -0.72
CA VAL A 440 30.20 6.57 -0.41
C VAL A 440 30.09 6.28 1.08
N SER A 441 29.99 5.00 1.46
CA SER A 441 30.05 4.65 2.89
C SER A 441 31.40 5.08 3.46
N LEU A 442 31.43 5.71 4.63
CA LEU A 442 32.71 6.15 5.21
C LEU A 442 33.65 4.97 5.48
N SER A 443 33.07 3.79 5.74
CA SER A 443 33.80 2.52 5.87
C SER A 443 34.56 2.08 4.61
N SER A 444 34.33 2.68 3.45
CA SER A 444 35.14 2.43 2.24
C SER A 444 36.42 3.27 2.18
N VAL A 445 36.60 4.19 3.13
CA VAL A 445 37.72 5.13 3.20
C VAL A 445 38.40 5.12 4.58
N VAL A 446 37.72 4.57 5.58
CA VAL A 446 38.12 4.53 6.99
C VAL A 446 37.92 3.10 7.51
N ALA A 447 38.98 2.50 8.07
CA ALA A 447 38.95 1.13 8.58
C ALA A 447 38.65 1.02 10.09
N ASP A 448 38.68 2.15 10.81
CA ASP A 448 38.40 2.19 12.25
C ASP A 448 36.92 1.85 12.54
N ALA A 449 36.60 1.37 13.74
CA ALA A 449 35.24 0.91 14.04
C ALA A 449 34.30 2.08 14.39
N THR A 450 34.80 3.06 15.14
CA THR A 450 34.02 4.22 15.61
C THR A 450 34.63 5.54 15.17
N TYR A 451 33.82 6.59 15.16
CA TYR A 451 34.27 7.93 14.80
C TYR A 451 35.38 8.45 15.71
N GLN A 452 35.36 8.12 17.01
CA GLN A 452 36.41 8.52 17.94
C GLN A 452 37.75 7.84 17.63
N GLU A 453 37.74 6.56 17.23
CA GLU A 453 38.97 5.87 16.83
C GLU A 453 39.58 6.50 15.58
N PHE A 454 38.75 6.87 14.61
CA PHE A 454 39.16 7.65 13.45
C PHE A 454 39.81 8.99 13.85
N LEU A 455 39.17 9.75 14.76
CA LEU A 455 39.71 11.02 15.26
C LEU A 455 41.04 10.82 16.02
N ASN A 456 41.18 9.72 16.77
CA ASN A 456 42.38 9.40 17.55
C ASN A 456 43.62 9.14 16.68
N ARG A 457 43.46 8.99 15.35
CA ARG A 457 44.60 8.95 14.43
C ARG A 457 45.37 10.27 14.38
N ASN A 458 44.78 11.38 14.87
CA ASN A 458 45.42 12.70 14.98
C ASN A 458 46.05 13.19 13.67
N SER A 459 45.40 12.87 12.55
CA SER A 459 45.79 13.35 11.22
C SER A 459 44.60 14.05 10.59
N ALA A 460 44.85 15.22 9.99
CA ALA A 460 43.85 15.97 9.24
C ALA A 460 43.86 15.62 7.75
N HIS A 461 44.70 14.67 7.32
CA HIS A 461 44.85 14.36 5.91
C HIS A 461 43.53 13.94 5.25
N ILE A 462 43.18 14.61 4.17
CA ILE A 462 42.27 14.11 3.13
C ILE A 462 42.94 14.32 1.77
N GLY A 463 42.96 13.27 0.96
CA GLY A 463 43.62 13.29 -0.35
C GLY A 463 42.68 12.80 -1.44
N VAL A 464 42.70 13.50 -2.58
CA VAL A 464 42.02 13.10 -3.82
C VAL A 464 43.09 12.94 -4.90
N TYR A 465 43.24 11.74 -5.45
CA TYR A 465 44.31 11.40 -6.40
C TYR A 465 43.71 10.81 -7.66
N ALA A 466 44.06 11.36 -8.81
CA ALA A 466 43.64 10.84 -10.11
C ALA A 466 44.78 10.08 -10.78
N THR A 467 44.42 8.92 -11.32
CA THR A 467 45.33 8.03 -12.06
C THR A 467 44.60 7.45 -13.26
N ASN A 468 45.33 6.88 -14.22
CA ASN A 468 44.78 6.16 -15.36
C ASN A 468 45.44 4.78 -15.46
N PRO A 469 44.89 3.74 -14.80
CA PRO A 469 45.33 2.36 -14.99
C PRO A 469 44.91 1.79 -16.36
N GLY A 470 44.08 2.50 -17.12
CA GLY A 470 43.60 2.08 -18.43
C GLY A 470 44.71 2.00 -19.47
N GLY A 471 44.50 1.10 -20.44
CA GLY A 471 45.45 0.88 -21.55
C GLY A 471 45.41 1.92 -22.66
N SER A 472 44.71 3.04 -22.47
CA SER A 472 44.60 4.13 -23.43
C SER A 472 44.65 5.48 -22.72
N GLU A 473 45.17 6.49 -23.41
CA GLU A 473 45.12 7.88 -22.96
C GLU A 473 43.67 8.38 -22.90
N ALA A 474 43.38 9.26 -21.94
CA ALA A 474 42.08 9.89 -21.80
C ALA A 474 42.24 11.35 -21.34
N THR A 475 41.29 12.20 -21.71
CA THR A 475 41.19 13.57 -21.20
C THR A 475 39.98 13.65 -20.27
N ILE A 476 40.19 14.19 -19.07
CA ILE A 476 39.10 14.40 -18.11
C ILE A 476 39.04 15.86 -17.69
N GLU A 477 37.85 16.28 -17.29
CA GLU A 477 37.62 17.58 -16.68
C GLU A 477 36.60 17.37 -15.56
N VAL A 478 37.10 17.27 -14.32
CA VAL A 478 36.31 16.93 -13.14
C VAL A 478 36.55 17.95 -12.03
N TYR A 479 35.48 18.40 -11.40
CA TYR A 479 35.52 19.35 -10.29
C TYR A 479 34.89 18.75 -9.03
N PHE A 480 35.42 19.11 -7.86
CA PHE A 480 34.98 18.61 -6.56
C PHE A 480 34.82 19.75 -5.56
N ASP A 481 33.76 19.68 -4.75
CA ASP A 481 33.52 20.67 -3.70
C ASP A 481 32.69 20.10 -2.54
N ASN A 482 32.67 20.81 -1.42
CA ASN A 482 31.82 20.56 -0.24
C ASN A 482 31.88 19.12 0.27
N PHE A 483 33.09 18.61 0.50
CA PHE A 483 33.30 17.34 1.18
C PHE A 483 32.70 17.40 2.58
N ARG A 484 31.86 16.43 2.94
CA ARG A 484 31.11 16.40 4.20
C ARG A 484 30.88 14.98 4.69
N ILE A 485 30.89 14.80 6.01
CA ILE A 485 30.60 13.51 6.65
C ILE A 485 29.26 13.62 7.36
N VAL A 486 28.31 12.77 6.97
CA VAL A 486 26.95 12.76 7.53
C VAL A 486 26.55 11.34 7.95
N LYS A 487 25.49 11.24 8.75
CA LYS A 487 24.86 9.95 9.08
C LYS A 487 24.15 9.39 7.84
N LYS A 488 24.08 8.07 7.74
CA LYS A 488 23.44 7.38 6.61
C LYS A 488 21.96 7.66 6.50
#